data_AF-A0A670ZNT4-F1
#
_entry.id   AF-A0A670ZNT4-F1
#
_cell.length_a   1.000
_cell.length_b   1.000
_cell.length_c   1.000
_cell.angle_alpha   90.00
_cell.angle_beta   90.00
_cell.angle_gamma   90.00
#
_symmetry.space_group_name_H-M   'P 1'
#
loop_
_entity.id
_entity.type
_entity.pdbx_description
1 polymer ?
#
loop_
_entity_poly.entity_id
_entity_poly.type
_entity_poly.pdbx_seq_one_letter_code
_entity_poly.pdbx_strand_id
1 'polypeptide(L)'
;MEKKLQQAEMSILGLRSMQHYSLRKRCIFMLKLTCFILTVFIFCEFLIYYVVIIQCHWPELKNQTLGINKPNSHSVLKTIFLSDPHLLGRINGHWLDKLRREWQMERAFQTALWLLQPEIVFILGDIFDEGKWSSSQAWSDDVRRYQKIFWHPDHTEVFGIVGNHDIGFHYEMTSFKLERFSKVFNFSSENIITRKGINFLIVNSVALEGDRCIICRTAEAKLIELSHQLNCSLKKQNQYKKSCTNVDKLPTSAPILLQVGWKTDRTRSLHFILHGYIEKLFCTFNSSQHYPLYRRSDSECTGEDAAPLEKKNDLFREKYDVLSQEASQKLLWWFHPRLILSGHTHSACEVLHNGNIHEISVPSFSWRNRNNPSFIMGSITSTEVSLYKCFLPYENTVIAIYCTAGFVLVVLILAHFQPLLSPYHFVQRLITKYKAL
;
A
#
# COMPACT_ATOMS: atom_id res chain seq x y z
N MET A 1 -77.78 15.82 -21.25
CA MET A 1 -76.72 14.82 -21.50
C MET A 1 -75.34 15.48 -21.56
N GLU A 2 -75.19 16.61 -22.27
CA GLU A 2 -73.93 17.40 -22.36
C GLU A 2 -73.30 17.80 -21.02
N LYS A 3 -74.08 18.30 -20.04
CA LYS A 3 -73.53 18.67 -18.72
C LYS A 3 -72.84 17.53 -17.98
N LYS A 4 -73.31 16.28 -18.15
CA LYS A 4 -72.67 15.10 -17.55
C LYS A 4 -71.39 14.70 -18.27
N LEU A 5 -71.30 14.96 -19.58
CA LEU A 5 -70.11 14.69 -20.40
C LEU A 5 -68.97 15.67 -20.07
N GLN A 6 -69.28 16.97 -19.96
CA GLN A 6 -68.32 18.00 -19.56
C GLN A 6 -67.77 17.78 -18.13
N GLN A 7 -68.61 17.34 -17.20
CA GLN A 7 -68.18 16.98 -15.84
C GLN A 7 -67.23 15.78 -15.84
N ALA A 8 -67.48 14.78 -16.70
CA ALA A 8 -66.62 13.61 -16.84
C ALA A 8 -65.26 13.96 -17.45
N GLU A 9 -65.22 14.81 -18.49
CA GLU A 9 -63.97 15.27 -19.10
C GLU A 9 -63.09 16.08 -18.15
N MET A 10 -63.66 17.02 -17.38
CA MET A 10 -62.91 17.77 -16.36
C MET A 10 -62.35 16.85 -15.25
N SER A 11 -63.10 15.81 -14.88
CA SER A 11 -62.68 14.83 -13.87
C SER A 11 -61.50 13.98 -14.38
N ILE A 12 -61.52 13.57 -15.65
CA ILE A 12 -60.44 12.82 -16.30
C ILE A 12 -59.17 13.68 -16.46
N LEU A 13 -59.31 14.95 -16.83
CA LEU A 13 -58.21 15.92 -16.89
C LEU A 13 -57.57 16.15 -15.50
N GLY A 14 -58.39 16.28 -14.45
CA GLY A 14 -57.92 16.38 -13.07
C GLY A 14 -57.18 15.13 -12.58
N LEU A 15 -57.69 13.93 -12.91
CA LEU A 15 -57.03 12.65 -12.60
C LEU A 15 -55.69 12.49 -13.30
N ARG A 16 -55.59 12.88 -14.59
CA ARG A 16 -54.33 12.87 -15.35
C ARG A 16 -53.32 13.87 -14.79
N SER A 17 -53.75 15.07 -14.40
CA SER A 17 -52.90 16.10 -13.76
C SER A 17 -52.37 15.64 -12.39
N MET A 18 -53.24 15.06 -11.55
CA MET A 18 -52.89 14.44 -10.26
C MET A 18 -51.89 13.28 -10.42
N GLN A 19 -52.10 12.40 -11.40
CA GLN A 19 -51.17 11.32 -11.73
C GLN A 19 -49.82 11.85 -12.22
N HIS A 20 -49.81 12.85 -13.11
CA HIS A 20 -48.58 13.51 -13.57
C HIS A 20 -47.81 14.19 -12.43
N TYR A 21 -48.51 14.87 -11.52
CA TYR A 21 -47.89 15.51 -10.35
C TYR A 21 -47.30 14.48 -9.38
N SER A 22 -48.02 13.38 -9.11
CA SER A 22 -47.53 12.26 -8.31
C SER A 22 -46.34 11.56 -8.96
N LEU A 23 -46.36 11.36 -10.28
CA LEU A 23 -45.26 10.77 -11.03
C LEU A 23 -44.02 11.67 -10.99
N ARG A 24 -44.19 12.98 -11.20
CA ARG A 24 -43.11 13.98 -11.12
C ARG A 24 -42.47 14.01 -9.73
N LYS A 25 -43.25 13.96 -8.64
CA LYS A 25 -42.72 13.87 -7.27
C LYS A 25 -41.89 12.62 -7.02
N ARG A 26 -42.36 11.45 -7.49
CA ARG A 26 -41.61 10.19 -7.41
C ARG A 26 -40.32 10.24 -8.22
N CYS A 27 -40.35 10.77 -9.44
CA CYS A 27 -39.15 10.94 -10.27
C CYS A 27 -38.13 11.86 -9.60
N ILE A 28 -38.54 12.99 -9.03
CA ILE A 28 -37.65 13.91 -8.30
C ILE A 28 -37.04 13.22 -7.06
N PHE A 29 -37.83 12.46 -6.32
CA PHE A 29 -37.33 11.72 -5.16
C PHE A 29 -36.29 10.67 -5.56
N MET A 30 -36.57 9.86 -6.59
CA MET A 30 -35.62 8.89 -7.14
C MET A 30 -34.35 9.57 -7.66
N LEU A 31 -34.47 10.71 -8.32
CA LEU A 31 -33.30 11.48 -8.78
C LEU A 31 -32.43 11.94 -7.61
N LYS A 32 -33.04 12.44 -6.53
CA LYS A 32 -32.31 12.82 -5.30
C LYS A 32 -31.60 11.61 -4.67
N LEU A 33 -32.28 10.47 -4.62
CA LEU A 33 -31.72 9.23 -4.10
C LEU A 33 -30.49 8.78 -4.90
N THR A 34 -30.63 8.76 -6.23
CA THR A 34 -29.53 8.42 -7.14
C THR A 34 -28.38 9.40 -7.00
N CYS A 35 -28.66 10.71 -6.94
CA CYS A 35 -27.63 11.73 -6.74
C CYS A 35 -26.88 11.55 -5.41
N PHE A 36 -27.58 11.24 -4.32
CA PHE A 36 -26.97 10.95 -3.03
C PHE A 36 -26.06 9.71 -3.08
N ILE A 37 -26.55 8.60 -3.63
CA ILE A 37 -25.76 7.36 -3.78
C ILE A 37 -24.51 7.61 -4.62
N LEU A 38 -24.65 8.29 -5.77
CA LEU A 38 -23.53 8.62 -6.64
C LEU A 38 -22.52 9.54 -5.94
N THR A 39 -22.99 10.51 -5.16
CA THR A 39 -22.10 11.43 -4.42
C THR A 39 -21.27 10.67 -3.38
N VAL A 40 -21.90 9.80 -2.59
CA VAL A 40 -21.20 8.97 -1.60
C VAL A 40 -20.21 8.04 -2.28
N PHE A 41 -20.61 7.38 -3.36
CA PHE A 41 -19.74 6.51 -4.14
C PHE A 41 -18.54 7.26 -4.71
N ILE A 42 -18.75 8.41 -5.36
CA ILE A 42 -17.66 9.24 -5.91
C ILE A 42 -16.73 9.72 -4.79
N PHE A 43 -17.28 10.09 -3.64
CA PHE A 43 -16.46 10.51 -2.50
C PHE A 43 -15.58 9.37 -1.98
N CYS A 44 -16.17 8.22 -1.66
CA CYS A 44 -15.47 7.08 -1.08
C CYS A 44 -14.52 6.37 -2.05
N GLU A 45 -14.87 6.31 -3.34
CA GLU A 45 -14.07 5.60 -4.33
C GLU A 45 -13.02 6.47 -5.02
N PHE A 46 -13.14 7.80 -4.94
CA PHE A 46 -12.22 8.72 -5.63
C PHE A 46 -11.78 9.91 -4.77
N LEU A 47 -12.71 10.78 -4.35
CA LEU A 47 -12.32 12.08 -3.78
C LEU A 47 -11.60 11.97 -2.44
N ILE A 48 -11.90 10.95 -1.63
CA ILE A 48 -11.29 10.78 -0.30
C ILE A 48 -9.76 10.68 -0.37
N TYR A 49 -9.20 10.06 -1.42
CA TYR A 49 -7.75 9.97 -1.62
C TYR A 49 -7.13 11.34 -1.84
N TYR A 50 -7.79 12.21 -2.62
CA TYR A 50 -7.33 13.59 -2.83
C TYR A 50 -7.39 14.39 -1.53
N VAL A 51 -8.49 14.29 -0.79
CA VAL A 51 -8.67 14.99 0.50
C VAL A 51 -7.58 14.60 1.49
N VAL A 52 -7.18 13.33 1.54
CA VAL A 52 -6.14 12.86 2.48
C VAL A 52 -4.73 13.20 1.96
N ILE A 53 -4.41 12.89 0.71
CA ILE A 53 -3.05 13.01 0.17
C ILE A 53 -2.64 14.48 -0.06
N ILE A 54 -3.59 15.39 -0.36
CA ILE A 54 -3.28 16.82 -0.54
C ILE A 54 -2.72 17.48 0.73
N GLN A 55 -2.92 16.87 1.89
CA GLN A 55 -2.38 17.35 3.18
C GLN A 55 -0.90 16.99 3.34
N CYS A 56 -0.34 16.16 2.47
CA CYS A 56 1.06 15.74 2.51
C CYS A 56 1.95 16.72 1.75
N HIS A 57 3.11 17.03 2.33
CA HIS A 57 4.06 18.00 1.77
C HIS A 57 5.46 17.37 1.72
N TRP A 58 6.26 17.81 0.75
CA TRP A 58 7.66 17.41 0.68
C TRP A 58 8.41 17.97 1.89
N PRO A 59 9.14 17.14 2.66
CA PRO A 59 9.84 17.60 3.85
C PRO A 59 11.01 18.52 3.48
N GLU A 60 11.24 19.56 4.27
CA GLU A 60 12.36 20.48 4.07
C GLU A 60 13.68 19.91 4.60
N LEU A 61 14.78 20.29 3.97
CA LEU A 61 16.13 19.87 4.39
C LEU A 61 16.65 20.73 5.55
N LYS A 62 17.49 20.16 6.42
CA LYS A 62 18.06 20.87 7.59
C LYS A 62 18.83 22.13 7.18
N ASN A 63 19.66 22.07 6.15
CA ASN A 63 20.36 23.25 5.65
C ASN A 63 19.43 24.34 5.08
N GLN A 64 18.27 23.96 4.51
CA GLN A 64 17.25 24.93 4.06
C GLN A 64 16.60 25.65 5.24
N THR A 65 16.21 24.91 6.28
CA THR A 65 15.58 25.47 7.49
C THR A 65 16.54 26.37 8.27
N LEU A 66 17.84 26.06 8.28
CA LEU A 66 18.88 26.88 8.92
C LEU A 66 19.35 28.06 8.06
N GLY A 67 18.88 28.21 6.81
CA GLY A 67 19.29 29.27 5.89
C GLY A 67 20.75 29.17 5.41
N ILE A 68 21.44 28.06 5.68
CA ILE A 68 22.83 27.82 5.32
C ILE A 68 22.86 27.10 3.98
N ASN A 69 23.38 27.75 2.92
CA ASN A 69 23.57 27.17 1.58
C ASN A 69 22.34 26.41 1.07
N LYS A 70 21.31 27.14 0.63
CA LYS A 70 20.11 26.55 0.02
C LYS A 70 20.56 25.62 -1.13
N PRO A 71 20.40 24.29 -1.01
CA PRO A 71 20.84 23.38 -2.05
C PRO A 71 20.10 23.73 -3.34
N ASN A 72 20.82 23.71 -4.46
CA ASN A 72 20.23 24.00 -5.76
C ASN A 72 19.03 23.07 -5.96
N SER A 73 17.86 23.60 -6.34
CA SER A 73 16.62 22.80 -6.44
C SER A 73 16.78 21.57 -7.34
N HIS A 74 17.69 21.63 -8.32
CA HIS A 74 18.02 20.50 -9.19
C HIS A 74 18.75 19.33 -8.49
N SER A 75 19.38 19.58 -7.34
CA SER A 75 20.12 18.57 -6.57
C SER A 75 19.26 17.78 -5.58
N VAL A 76 18.07 18.28 -5.26
CA VAL A 76 17.12 17.58 -4.38
C VAL A 76 16.36 16.56 -5.22
N LEU A 77 16.43 15.30 -4.81
CA LEU A 77 15.65 14.21 -5.36
C LEU A 77 14.39 14.02 -4.52
N LYS A 78 13.23 14.09 -5.17
CA LYS A 78 11.93 13.79 -4.56
C LYS A 78 11.59 12.32 -4.75
N THR A 79 11.57 11.57 -3.66
CA THR A 79 11.41 10.11 -3.68
C THR A 79 10.21 9.67 -2.85
N ILE A 80 9.43 8.71 -3.34
CA ILE A 80 8.44 7.98 -2.55
C ILE A 80 8.95 6.56 -2.26
N PHE A 81 8.73 6.07 -1.05
CA PHE A 81 8.95 4.70 -0.65
C PHE A 81 7.63 4.11 -0.16
N LEU A 82 7.20 3.02 -0.77
CA LEU A 82 6.03 2.24 -0.35
C LEU A 82 6.43 0.77 -0.22
N SER A 83 5.72 -0.01 0.58
CA SER A 83 6.02 -1.43 0.76
C SER A 83 4.75 -2.26 0.80
N ASP A 84 4.91 -3.57 0.60
CA ASP A 84 3.91 -4.59 0.90
C ASP A 84 2.53 -4.30 0.29
N PRO A 85 2.42 -4.06 -1.03
CA PRO A 85 1.11 -3.92 -1.65
C PRO A 85 0.31 -5.25 -1.63
N HIS A 86 0.99 -6.41 -1.63
CA HIS A 86 0.37 -7.75 -1.58
C HIS A 86 -0.79 -7.94 -2.55
N LEU A 87 -0.52 -7.82 -3.85
CA LEU A 87 -1.50 -8.12 -4.88
C LEU A 87 -2.02 -9.55 -4.68
N LEU A 88 -3.32 -9.67 -4.42
CA LEU A 88 -4.01 -10.94 -4.18
C LEU A 88 -3.89 -11.84 -5.42
N GLY A 89 -3.32 -13.02 -5.23
CA GLY A 89 -3.18 -14.01 -6.28
C GLY A 89 -4.48 -14.79 -6.55
N ARG A 90 -4.36 -15.89 -7.29
CA ARG A 90 -5.51 -16.68 -7.76
C ARG A 90 -5.90 -17.78 -6.77
N ILE A 91 -4.98 -18.22 -5.92
CA ILE A 91 -5.13 -19.43 -5.11
C ILE A 91 -5.87 -19.13 -3.81
N ASN A 92 -5.40 -18.14 -3.06
CA ASN A 92 -5.91 -17.75 -1.75
C ASN A 92 -6.68 -16.41 -1.79
N GLY A 93 -6.64 -15.69 -2.92
CA GLY A 93 -7.31 -14.41 -3.06
C GLY A 93 -8.81 -14.51 -3.32
N HIS A 94 -9.63 -13.86 -2.49
CA HIS A 94 -11.06 -13.68 -2.75
C HIS A 94 -11.30 -12.54 -3.77
N TRP A 95 -12.17 -12.76 -4.75
CA TRP A 95 -12.35 -11.81 -5.87
C TRP A 95 -12.83 -10.41 -5.43
N LEU A 96 -13.70 -10.32 -4.43
CA LEU A 96 -14.20 -9.03 -3.94
C LEU A 96 -13.13 -8.27 -3.15
N ASP A 97 -12.33 -9.01 -2.37
CA ASP A 97 -11.22 -8.43 -1.63
C ASP A 97 -10.18 -7.91 -2.63
N LYS A 98 -9.85 -8.74 -3.63
CA LYS A 98 -8.99 -8.38 -4.75
C LYS A 98 -9.43 -7.08 -5.42
N LEU A 99 -10.70 -6.99 -5.82
CA LEU A 99 -11.26 -5.78 -6.42
C LEU A 99 -11.10 -4.57 -5.50
N ARG A 100 -11.41 -4.70 -4.21
CA ARG A 100 -11.41 -3.58 -3.27
C ARG A 100 -10.00 -3.08 -2.94
N ARG A 101 -9.06 -3.99 -2.62
CA ARG A 101 -7.68 -3.63 -2.27
C ARG A 101 -6.93 -3.07 -3.48
N GLU A 102 -7.10 -3.67 -4.66
CA GLU A 102 -6.45 -3.18 -5.87
C GLU A 102 -7.00 -1.83 -6.32
N TRP A 103 -8.31 -1.62 -6.20
CA TRP A 103 -8.90 -0.31 -6.43
C TRP A 103 -8.31 0.74 -5.48
N GLN A 104 -8.18 0.43 -4.19
CA GLN A 104 -7.54 1.34 -3.24
C GLN A 104 -6.11 1.67 -3.62
N MET A 105 -5.29 0.66 -3.90
CA MET A 105 -3.89 0.89 -4.27
C MET A 105 -3.79 1.71 -5.55
N GLU A 106 -4.61 1.42 -6.56
CA GLU A 106 -4.63 2.17 -7.82
C GLU A 106 -5.00 3.63 -7.56
N ARG A 107 -6.10 3.90 -6.84
CA ARG A 107 -6.53 5.27 -6.55
C ARG A 107 -5.52 6.03 -5.70
N ALA A 108 -4.95 5.39 -4.68
CA ALA A 108 -3.94 6.00 -3.82
C ALA A 108 -2.66 6.35 -4.59
N PHE A 109 -2.14 5.39 -5.37
CA PHE A 109 -0.90 5.57 -6.13
C PHE A 109 -1.04 6.63 -7.22
N GLN A 110 -2.12 6.56 -8.02
CA GLN A 110 -2.37 7.55 -9.07
C GLN A 110 -2.57 8.95 -8.51
N THR A 111 -3.27 9.08 -7.37
CA THR A 111 -3.47 10.38 -6.70
C THR A 111 -2.16 10.92 -6.13
N ALA A 112 -1.31 10.07 -5.55
CA ALA A 112 0.01 10.45 -5.05
C ALA A 112 0.93 10.93 -6.18
N LEU A 113 0.99 10.21 -7.31
CA LEU A 113 1.75 10.66 -8.48
C LEU A 113 1.24 12.00 -9.00
N TRP A 114 -0.08 12.14 -9.13
CA TRP A 114 -0.71 13.36 -9.64
C TRP A 114 -0.39 14.58 -8.76
N LEU A 115 -0.61 14.49 -7.45
CA LEU A 115 -0.47 15.62 -6.52
C LEU A 115 0.99 15.91 -6.15
N LEU A 116 1.78 14.87 -5.91
CA LEU A 116 3.12 15.02 -5.32
C LEU A 116 4.22 15.09 -6.37
N GLN A 117 3.99 14.55 -7.58
CA GLN A 117 4.94 14.54 -8.71
C GLN A 117 6.36 14.09 -8.27
N PRO A 118 6.52 12.87 -7.72
CA PRO A 118 7.84 12.35 -7.37
C PRO A 118 8.66 12.06 -8.62
N GLU A 119 9.98 12.16 -8.49
CA GLU A 119 10.91 11.76 -9.55
C GLU A 119 11.14 10.26 -9.54
N ILE A 120 11.15 9.65 -8.34
CA ILE A 120 11.41 8.22 -8.16
C ILE A 120 10.45 7.63 -7.12
N VAL A 121 9.99 6.41 -7.37
CA VAL A 121 9.30 5.57 -6.40
C VAL A 121 10.03 4.24 -6.22
N PHE A 122 10.23 3.85 -4.97
CA PHE A 122 10.69 2.50 -4.61
C PHE A 122 9.54 1.72 -3.97
N ILE A 123 9.29 0.53 -4.49
CA ILE A 123 8.37 -0.46 -3.92
C ILE A 123 9.22 -1.52 -3.21
N LEU A 124 9.21 -1.49 -1.88
CA LEU A 124 10.01 -2.35 -1.01
C LEU A 124 9.33 -3.73 -0.85
N GLY A 125 9.27 -4.47 -1.95
CA GLY A 125 8.85 -5.87 -2.06
C GLY A 125 7.50 -6.27 -1.53
N ASP A 126 7.33 -7.59 -1.49
CA ASP A 126 6.05 -8.29 -1.34
C ASP A 126 4.99 -7.68 -2.27
N ILE A 127 5.39 -7.54 -3.53
CA ILE A 127 4.56 -6.95 -4.58
C ILE A 127 3.36 -7.85 -4.83
N PHE A 128 3.62 -9.15 -4.98
CA PHE A 128 2.61 -10.18 -5.14
C PHE A 128 2.52 -11.03 -3.89
N ASP A 129 1.31 -11.45 -3.53
CA ASP A 129 1.11 -12.33 -2.36
C ASP A 129 1.46 -13.80 -2.64
N GLU A 130 1.34 -14.21 -3.90
CA GLU A 130 1.43 -15.61 -4.34
C GLU A 130 2.52 -15.83 -5.38
N GLY A 131 3.39 -14.83 -5.61
CA GLY A 131 4.49 -14.93 -6.57
C GLY A 131 5.26 -16.23 -6.40
N LYS A 132 5.71 -16.54 -5.19
CA LYS A 132 6.48 -17.74 -4.82
C LYS A 132 5.90 -19.09 -5.29
N TRP A 133 4.60 -19.21 -5.53
CA TRP A 133 3.99 -20.47 -5.99
C TRP A 133 3.06 -20.29 -7.20
N SER A 134 3.06 -19.11 -7.84
CA SER A 134 2.21 -18.84 -9.00
C SER A 134 2.66 -19.62 -10.25
N SER A 135 1.68 -20.15 -11.00
CA SER A 135 1.90 -20.66 -12.34
C SER A 135 2.29 -19.52 -13.30
N SER A 136 2.91 -19.82 -14.45
CA SER A 136 3.30 -18.80 -15.44
C SER A 136 2.12 -17.94 -15.90
N GLN A 137 0.92 -18.52 -16.03
CA GLN A 137 -0.28 -17.78 -16.39
C GLN A 137 -0.74 -16.85 -15.26
N ALA A 138 -0.82 -17.36 -14.02
CA ALA A 138 -1.19 -16.55 -12.86
C ALA A 138 -0.20 -15.39 -12.65
N TRP A 139 1.10 -15.66 -12.79
CA TRP A 139 2.14 -14.62 -12.78
C TRP A 139 1.90 -13.54 -13.83
N SER A 140 1.63 -13.93 -15.09
CA SER A 140 1.35 -12.98 -16.18
C SER A 140 0.12 -12.10 -15.89
N ASP A 141 -0.94 -12.69 -15.35
CA ASP A 141 -2.15 -11.97 -14.98
C ASP A 141 -1.92 -11.03 -13.79
N ASP A 142 -1.11 -11.43 -12.82
CA ASP A 142 -0.71 -10.61 -11.68
C ASP A 142 0.15 -9.42 -12.13
N VAL A 143 1.12 -9.65 -13.02
CA VAL A 143 1.97 -8.60 -13.61
C VAL A 143 1.14 -7.58 -14.40
N ARG A 144 0.15 -8.03 -15.19
CA ARG A 144 -0.74 -7.12 -15.94
C ARG A 144 -1.51 -6.19 -14.99
N ARG A 145 -1.98 -6.72 -13.86
CA ARG A 145 -2.69 -5.93 -12.84
C ARG A 145 -1.74 -4.97 -12.13
N TYR A 146 -0.53 -5.43 -11.77
CA TYR A 146 0.51 -4.56 -11.22
C TYR A 146 0.78 -3.37 -12.15
N GLN A 147 1.00 -3.61 -13.44
CA GLN A 147 1.26 -2.56 -14.42
C GLN A 147 0.10 -1.55 -14.55
N LYS A 148 -1.14 -2.01 -14.34
CA LYS A 148 -2.32 -1.12 -14.31
C LYS A 148 -2.34 -0.27 -13.03
N ILE A 149 -2.19 -0.91 -11.87
CA ILE A 149 -2.29 -0.26 -10.55
C ILE A 149 -1.19 0.79 -10.38
N PHE A 150 0.05 0.40 -10.71
CA PHE A 150 1.25 1.21 -10.58
C PHE A 150 1.69 1.83 -11.92
N TRP A 151 0.73 2.12 -12.79
CA TRP A 151 1.01 2.89 -14.00
C TRP A 151 1.62 4.24 -13.64
N HIS A 152 2.65 4.66 -14.35
CA HIS A 152 3.38 5.90 -14.09
C HIS A 152 3.83 6.54 -15.40
N PRO A 153 3.99 7.87 -15.44
CA PRO A 153 4.49 8.57 -16.61
C PRO A 153 6.02 8.41 -16.76
N ASP A 154 6.55 8.65 -17.96
CA ASP A 154 7.96 8.46 -18.30
C ASP A 154 8.94 9.30 -17.45
N HIS A 155 8.47 10.40 -16.85
CA HIS A 155 9.28 11.27 -15.98
C HIS A 155 9.39 10.78 -14.54
N THR A 156 8.70 9.70 -14.17
CA THR A 156 8.76 9.09 -12.83
C THR A 156 9.32 7.68 -12.95
N GLU A 157 10.46 7.40 -12.33
CA GLU A 157 11.02 6.03 -12.30
C GLU A 157 10.40 5.22 -11.16
N VAL A 158 9.98 3.98 -11.43
CA VAL A 158 9.45 3.07 -10.39
C VAL A 158 10.29 1.80 -10.32
N PHE A 159 10.87 1.53 -9.15
CA PHE A 159 11.71 0.36 -8.89
C PHE A 159 11.03 -0.60 -7.92
N GLY A 160 10.85 -1.85 -8.35
CA GLY A 160 10.40 -2.95 -7.49
C GLY A 160 11.57 -3.74 -6.92
N ILE A 161 11.64 -3.84 -5.60
CA ILE A 161 12.58 -4.72 -4.90
C ILE A 161 11.88 -6.04 -4.62
N VAL A 162 12.63 -7.13 -4.62
CA VAL A 162 12.06 -8.46 -4.40
C VAL A 162 11.76 -8.72 -2.92
N GLY A 163 10.60 -9.30 -2.64
CA GLY A 163 10.24 -9.87 -1.33
C GLY A 163 10.10 -11.39 -1.38
N ASN A 164 9.84 -11.98 -0.23
CA ASN A 164 9.67 -13.42 -0.09
C ASN A 164 8.35 -13.93 -0.67
N HIS A 165 7.28 -13.14 -0.67
CA HIS A 165 6.06 -13.53 -1.35
C HIS A 165 6.23 -13.53 -2.88
N ASP A 166 7.21 -12.79 -3.41
CA ASP A 166 7.48 -12.71 -4.83
C ASP A 166 8.24 -13.94 -5.37
N ILE A 167 9.29 -14.39 -4.65
CA ILE A 167 10.20 -15.44 -5.12
C ILE A 167 10.32 -16.67 -4.22
N GLY A 168 9.74 -16.64 -3.02
CA GLY A 168 9.87 -17.69 -2.01
C GLY A 168 11.15 -17.54 -1.20
N PHE A 169 11.37 -18.44 -0.26
CA PHE A 169 12.56 -18.44 0.61
C PHE A 169 13.25 -19.79 0.60
N HIS A 170 14.58 -19.77 0.78
CA HIS A 170 15.43 -20.95 0.84
C HIS A 170 15.12 -21.90 -0.34
N TYR A 171 14.58 -23.09 -0.09
CA TYR A 171 14.30 -24.08 -1.15
C TYR A 171 13.21 -23.63 -2.12
N GLU A 172 12.30 -22.75 -1.71
CA GLU A 172 11.30 -22.16 -2.61
C GLU A 172 11.91 -21.08 -3.50
N MET A 173 13.01 -20.44 -3.09
CA MET A 173 13.70 -19.42 -3.85
C MET A 173 14.53 -20.05 -4.98
N THR A 174 13.98 -20.08 -6.19
CA THR A 174 14.66 -20.65 -7.36
C THR A 174 15.15 -19.58 -8.32
N SER A 175 16.21 -19.87 -9.10
CA SER A 175 16.73 -18.94 -10.12
C SER A 175 15.65 -18.53 -11.12
N PHE A 176 14.76 -19.45 -11.51
CA PHE A 176 13.62 -19.15 -12.38
C PHE A 176 12.71 -18.05 -11.80
N LYS A 177 12.38 -18.12 -10.50
CA LYS A 177 11.51 -17.12 -9.85
C LYS A 177 12.21 -15.76 -9.74
N LEU A 178 13.50 -15.76 -9.42
CA LEU A 178 14.31 -14.55 -9.38
C LEU A 178 14.46 -13.91 -10.78
N GLU A 179 14.73 -14.70 -11.81
CA GLU A 179 14.89 -14.24 -13.20
C GLU A 179 13.60 -13.67 -13.77
N ARG A 180 12.45 -14.34 -13.57
CA ARG A 180 11.17 -13.79 -14.05
C ARG A 180 10.78 -12.49 -13.34
N PHE A 181 11.11 -12.36 -12.03
CA PHE A 181 10.92 -11.11 -11.30
C PHE A 181 11.84 -10.03 -11.89
N SER A 182 13.13 -10.34 -12.00
CA SER A 182 14.15 -9.47 -12.60
C SER A 182 13.74 -8.94 -13.96
N LYS A 183 13.16 -9.78 -14.82
CA LYS A 183 12.67 -9.41 -16.15
C LYS A 183 11.51 -8.41 -16.12
N VAL A 184 10.59 -8.53 -15.18
CA VAL A 184 9.40 -7.65 -15.09
C VAL A 184 9.76 -6.29 -14.51
N PHE A 185 10.60 -6.27 -13.47
CA PHE A 185 10.90 -5.06 -12.70
C PHE A 185 12.23 -4.40 -13.09
N ASN A 186 12.92 -4.92 -14.12
CA ASN A 186 14.32 -4.58 -14.44
C ASN A 186 15.21 -4.64 -13.18
N PHE A 187 14.91 -5.60 -12.30
CA PHE A 187 15.57 -5.75 -11.02
C PHE A 187 16.87 -6.53 -11.21
N SER A 188 17.92 -6.09 -10.54
CA SER A 188 19.18 -6.83 -10.42
C SER A 188 19.42 -7.08 -8.94
N SER A 189 19.52 -8.36 -8.57
CA SER A 189 19.87 -8.77 -7.22
C SER A 189 21.22 -8.12 -6.87
N GLU A 190 21.24 -7.35 -5.78
CA GLU A 190 22.40 -6.58 -5.32
C GLU A 190 22.87 -5.56 -6.35
N ASN A 191 22.34 -4.34 -6.29
CA ASN A 191 22.68 -3.27 -7.23
C ASN A 191 22.74 -1.89 -6.55
N ILE A 192 23.46 -0.95 -7.17
CA ILE A 192 23.46 0.46 -6.76
C ILE A 192 22.79 1.29 -7.85
N ILE A 193 21.64 1.87 -7.52
CA ILE A 193 20.96 2.85 -8.37
C ILE A 193 21.47 4.23 -7.99
N THR A 194 22.05 4.95 -8.96
CA THR A 194 22.61 6.28 -8.75
C THR A 194 21.79 7.35 -9.44
N ARG A 195 21.28 8.33 -8.69
CA ARG A 195 20.51 9.47 -9.23
C ARG A 195 20.87 10.74 -8.48
N LYS A 196 21.12 11.85 -9.19
CA LYS A 196 21.51 13.15 -8.60
C LYS A 196 22.67 13.05 -7.58
N GLY A 197 23.63 12.15 -7.81
CA GLY A 197 24.75 11.93 -6.89
C GLY A 197 24.41 11.14 -5.62
N ILE A 198 23.22 10.54 -5.54
CA ILE A 198 22.74 9.71 -4.43
C ILE A 198 22.85 8.25 -4.84
N ASN A 199 23.47 7.44 -3.99
CA ASN A 199 23.59 6.00 -4.15
C ASN A 199 22.47 5.28 -3.37
N PHE A 200 21.63 4.50 -4.05
CA PHE A 200 20.64 3.61 -3.44
C PHE A 200 21.11 2.16 -3.59
N LEU A 201 21.48 1.52 -2.48
CA LEU A 201 21.87 0.12 -2.46
C LEU A 201 20.63 -0.76 -2.32
N ILE A 202 20.34 -1.54 -3.34
CA ILE A 202 19.26 -2.52 -3.36
C ILE A 202 19.81 -3.85 -2.84
N VAL A 203 19.16 -4.42 -1.82
CA VAL A 203 19.57 -5.69 -1.19
C VAL A 203 18.46 -6.71 -1.28
N ASN A 204 18.73 -7.89 -1.84
CA ASN A 204 17.83 -9.04 -1.74
C ASN A 204 18.07 -9.74 -0.39
N SER A 205 17.41 -9.23 0.65
CA SER A 205 17.51 -9.78 2.02
C SER A 205 17.07 -11.25 2.11
N VAL A 206 16.18 -11.70 1.24
CA VAL A 206 15.75 -13.11 1.13
C VAL A 206 16.93 -14.05 0.84
N ALA A 207 18.00 -13.54 0.21
CA ALA A 207 19.22 -14.27 -0.10
C ALA A 207 20.30 -14.18 1.00
N LEU A 208 20.02 -13.59 2.17
CA LEU A 208 20.99 -13.35 3.25
C LEU A 208 20.80 -14.28 4.46
N GLU A 209 20.32 -15.50 4.22
CA GLU A 209 20.12 -16.52 5.27
C GLU A 209 21.43 -17.04 5.89
N GLY A 210 22.52 -17.01 5.11
CA GLY A 210 23.84 -17.50 5.54
C GLY A 210 24.01 -19.02 5.44
N ASP A 211 23.10 -19.71 4.74
CA ASP A 211 23.12 -21.16 4.47
C ASP A 211 24.01 -21.54 3.27
N ARG A 212 24.60 -20.55 2.59
CA ARG A 212 25.43 -20.71 1.38
C ARG A 212 24.69 -21.36 0.20
N CYS A 213 23.38 -21.16 0.09
CA CYS A 213 22.63 -21.49 -1.12
C CYS A 213 23.26 -20.83 -2.37
N ILE A 214 22.99 -21.35 -3.58
CA ILE A 214 23.61 -20.82 -4.81
C ILE A 214 23.30 -19.33 -5.00
N ILE A 215 22.04 -18.94 -4.84
CA ILE A 215 21.60 -17.54 -4.93
C ILE A 215 22.24 -16.70 -3.81
N CYS A 216 22.28 -17.25 -2.60
CA CYS A 216 22.81 -16.60 -1.39
C CYS A 216 24.31 -16.29 -1.51
N ARG A 217 25.11 -17.24 -2.02
CA ARG A 217 26.54 -17.03 -2.29
C ARG A 217 26.78 -15.98 -3.35
N THR A 218 25.98 -15.98 -4.41
CA THR A 218 26.05 -14.97 -5.48
C THR A 218 25.72 -13.59 -4.94
N ALA A 219 24.65 -13.48 -4.13
CA ALA A 219 24.27 -12.22 -3.48
C ALA A 219 25.38 -11.70 -2.56
N GLU A 220 25.90 -12.54 -1.66
CA GLU A 220 26.99 -12.13 -0.75
C GLU A 220 28.25 -11.70 -1.52
N ALA A 221 28.64 -12.45 -2.56
CA ALA A 221 29.78 -12.08 -3.40
C ALA A 221 29.56 -10.73 -4.11
N LYS A 222 28.33 -10.46 -4.57
CA LYS A 222 27.99 -9.20 -5.23
C LYS A 222 27.99 -8.03 -4.25
N LEU A 223 27.49 -8.20 -3.02
CA LEU A 223 27.57 -7.19 -1.97
C LEU A 223 29.03 -6.83 -1.63
N ILE A 224 29.92 -7.82 -1.56
CA ILE A 224 31.36 -7.59 -1.33
C ILE A 224 31.97 -6.79 -2.48
N GLU A 225 31.61 -7.08 -3.73
CA GLU A 225 32.05 -6.33 -4.90
C GLU A 225 31.59 -4.86 -4.84
N LEU A 226 30.30 -4.63 -4.56
CA LEU A 226 29.72 -3.29 -4.45
C LEU A 226 30.30 -2.50 -3.28
N SER A 227 30.57 -3.15 -2.15
CA SER A 227 31.25 -2.53 -1.00
C SER A 227 32.66 -2.06 -1.39
N HIS A 228 33.41 -2.90 -2.12
CA HIS A 228 34.72 -2.51 -2.64
C HIS A 228 34.62 -1.32 -3.59
N GLN A 229 33.64 -1.31 -4.49
CA GLN A 229 33.40 -0.21 -5.43
C GLN A 229 33.10 1.13 -4.72
N LEU A 230 32.20 1.12 -3.74
CA LEU A 230 31.88 2.29 -2.93
C LEU A 230 33.09 2.78 -2.13
N ASN A 231 33.82 1.88 -1.47
CA ASN A 231 35.01 2.26 -0.69
C ASN A 231 36.12 2.85 -1.56
N CYS A 232 36.34 2.30 -2.75
CA CYS A 232 37.25 2.87 -3.74
C CYS A 232 36.82 4.27 -4.20
N SER A 233 35.53 4.57 -4.19
CA SER A 233 34.97 5.87 -4.57
C SER A 233 35.11 6.90 -3.44
N LEU A 234 34.86 6.48 -2.19
CA LEU A 234 34.97 7.30 -0.98
C LEU A 234 36.42 7.61 -0.55
N LYS A 235 37.44 7.22 -1.34
CA LYS A 235 38.87 7.39 -1.05
C LYS A 235 39.30 6.87 0.34
N LYS A 236 38.62 5.87 0.90
CA LYS A 236 39.08 5.11 2.09
C LYS A 236 40.23 4.16 1.73
N GLN A 237 41.24 4.64 1.00
CA GLN A 237 42.33 3.83 0.43
C GLN A 237 43.24 3.21 1.51
N ASN A 238 43.37 3.85 2.66
CA ASN A 238 44.29 3.40 3.72
C ASN A 238 43.81 2.16 4.51
N GLN A 239 42.60 1.64 4.26
CA GLN A 239 42.03 0.51 5.01
C GLN A 239 41.98 -0.83 4.25
N TYR A 240 42.15 -0.85 2.93
CA TYR A 240 41.95 -2.08 2.13
C TYR A 240 43.18 -2.49 1.32
N LYS A 241 43.53 -3.78 1.39
CA LYS A 241 44.64 -4.40 0.63
C LYS A 241 44.37 -4.54 -0.88
N LYS A 242 43.13 -4.35 -1.35
CA LYS A 242 42.75 -4.52 -2.77
C LYS A 242 42.95 -3.22 -3.56
N SER A 243 43.45 -3.34 -4.79
CA SER A 243 43.69 -2.21 -5.69
C SER A 243 42.39 -1.62 -6.22
N CYS A 244 42.33 -0.28 -6.30
CA CYS A 244 41.22 0.49 -6.87
C CYS A 244 41.49 0.95 -8.32
N THR A 245 42.50 0.42 -9.01
CA THR A 245 42.99 0.94 -10.30
C THR A 245 42.00 0.76 -11.46
N ASN A 246 41.17 -0.29 -11.46
CA ASN A 246 40.22 -0.60 -12.54
C ASN A 246 38.77 -0.72 -12.01
N VAL A 247 38.40 0.14 -11.07
CA VAL A 247 37.08 0.11 -10.42
C VAL A 247 36.29 1.35 -10.78
N ASP A 248 35.13 1.17 -11.41
CA ASP A 248 34.22 2.24 -11.78
C ASP A 248 33.82 3.06 -10.55
N LYS A 249 33.98 4.38 -10.66
CA LYS A 249 33.73 5.30 -9.54
C LYS A 249 32.26 5.67 -9.46
N LEU A 250 31.70 5.52 -8.27
CA LEU A 250 30.38 6.02 -7.88
C LEU A 250 30.52 7.43 -7.27
N PRO A 251 29.43 8.21 -7.20
CA PRO A 251 29.40 9.43 -6.41
C PRO A 251 29.84 9.16 -4.96
N THR A 252 30.50 10.14 -4.35
CA THR A 252 31.08 10.04 -3.00
C THR A 252 30.05 10.20 -1.88
N SER A 253 28.82 9.71 -2.08
CA SER A 253 27.77 9.71 -1.06
C SER A 253 27.67 8.34 -0.39
N ALA A 254 27.49 8.35 0.93
CA ALA A 254 27.14 7.13 1.65
C ALA A 254 25.77 6.62 1.16
N PRO A 255 25.61 5.31 0.94
CA PRO A 255 24.41 4.78 0.32
C PRO A 255 23.20 4.86 1.26
N ILE A 256 22.01 4.90 0.65
CA ILE A 256 20.74 4.57 1.30
C ILE A 256 20.46 3.10 1.00
N LEU A 257 20.32 2.27 2.03
CA LEU A 257 20.07 0.84 1.87
C LEU A 257 18.56 0.60 1.80
N LEU A 258 18.11 -0.09 0.75
CA LEU A 258 16.71 -0.47 0.53
C LEU A 258 16.57 -1.99 0.57
N GLN A 259 15.68 -2.50 1.42
CA GLN A 259 15.44 -3.94 1.59
C GLN A 259 13.99 -4.26 1.99
N VAL A 260 13.66 -5.55 2.04
CA VAL A 260 12.33 -6.10 2.36
C VAL A 260 12.48 -7.14 3.49
N GLY A 261 11.39 -7.53 4.16
CA GLY A 261 11.43 -8.53 5.25
C GLY A 261 10.33 -9.61 5.24
N TRP A 262 10.16 -10.45 6.31
CA TRP A 262 8.91 -11.19 6.70
C TRP A 262 8.47 -11.23 8.23
N LYS A 263 7.17 -11.40 8.58
CA LYS A 263 6.49 -11.42 9.91
C LYS A 263 5.26 -12.31 9.79
N THR A 264 5.26 -13.41 10.53
CA THR A 264 4.05 -14.21 10.71
C THR A 264 3.14 -13.53 11.71
N ASP A 265 1.85 -13.44 11.38
CA ASP A 265 0.86 -13.17 12.40
C ASP A 265 0.68 -14.43 13.26
N ARG A 266 1.21 -14.44 14.49
CA ARG A 266 0.91 -15.46 15.49
C ARG A 266 -0.48 -15.20 16.10
N THR A 267 -1.53 -15.11 15.29
CA THR A 267 -2.89 -15.14 15.82
C THR A 267 -3.27 -16.56 16.22
N ARG A 268 -3.40 -16.77 17.53
CA ARG A 268 -4.20 -17.86 18.10
C ARG A 268 -5.57 -17.87 17.43
N SER A 269 -5.84 -18.87 16.59
CA SER A 269 -7.19 -19.18 16.12
C SER A 269 -8.07 -19.55 17.32
N LEU A 270 -8.84 -18.59 17.82
CA LEU A 270 -9.83 -18.84 18.86
C LEU A 270 -11.08 -17.99 18.68
N HIS A 271 -11.70 -18.02 17.50
CA HIS A 271 -13.15 -17.94 17.34
C HIS A 271 -13.57 -18.17 15.88
N PHE A 272 -14.15 -19.33 15.59
CA PHE A 272 -15.42 -19.44 14.86
C PHE A 272 -15.94 -20.85 15.08
N ILE A 273 -16.92 -20.94 15.99
CA ILE A 273 -17.77 -22.10 16.21
C ILE A 273 -18.78 -22.17 15.05
N LEU A 274 -19.01 -23.39 14.55
CA LEU A 274 -20.10 -23.84 13.66
C LEU A 274 -20.04 -23.37 12.20
N HIS A 275 -19.40 -24.17 11.33
CA HIS A 275 -20.08 -24.87 10.22
C HIS A 275 -19.10 -25.75 9.44
N GLY A 276 -19.49 -27.00 9.19
CA GLY A 276 -19.11 -27.74 7.98
C GLY A 276 -17.81 -28.53 8.03
N TYR A 277 -17.95 -29.81 8.35
CA TYR A 277 -16.96 -30.86 8.18
C TYR A 277 -16.42 -30.95 6.73
N ILE A 278 -15.13 -31.32 6.64
CA ILE A 278 -14.36 -31.72 5.45
C ILE A 278 -13.82 -30.54 4.62
N GLU A 279 -12.63 -30.06 5.00
CA GLU A 279 -11.57 -29.84 4.02
C GLU A 279 -10.19 -29.75 4.69
N LYS A 280 -9.23 -30.43 4.06
CA LYS A 280 -7.78 -30.28 4.18
C LYS A 280 -7.13 -30.84 5.45
N LEU A 281 -6.48 -32.00 5.26
CA LEU A 281 -5.12 -32.21 5.75
C LEU A 281 -4.31 -30.95 5.38
N PHE A 282 -4.28 -29.97 6.28
CA PHE A 282 -3.49 -28.76 6.08
C PHE A 282 -2.02 -29.11 6.30
N CYS A 283 -1.25 -28.99 5.22
CA CYS A 283 0.20 -28.92 5.23
C CYS A 283 0.68 -28.02 6.37
N THR A 284 1.27 -28.60 7.41
CA THR A 284 2.24 -27.91 8.27
C THR A 284 3.54 -27.77 7.50
N PHE A 285 3.57 -26.92 6.48
CA PHE A 285 4.79 -26.38 5.93
C PHE A 285 5.01 -25.01 6.57
N ASN A 286 5.77 -25.00 7.67
CA ASN A 286 6.34 -23.79 8.25
C ASN A 286 7.21 -23.11 7.18
N SER A 287 6.67 -22.11 6.49
CA SER A 287 7.43 -21.25 5.60
C SER A 287 8.14 -20.18 6.45
N SER A 288 9.46 -20.32 6.60
CA SER A 288 10.40 -19.31 7.13
C SER A 288 10.74 -18.30 6.05
N GLN A 289 10.76 -16.96 6.23
CA GLN A 289 11.02 -15.98 5.14
C GLN A 289 11.50 -14.56 5.63
N HIS A 290 12.57 -13.91 5.08
CA HIS A 290 13.55 -12.92 5.70
C HIS A 290 13.57 -11.42 5.27
N TYR A 291 14.22 -10.43 5.97
CA TYR A 291 13.77 -9.55 7.10
C TYR A 291 14.41 -8.11 7.14
N PRO A 292 13.91 -7.13 7.95
CA PRO A 292 14.70 -5.95 8.40
C PRO A 292 15.99 -6.34 9.14
N LEU A 293 16.87 -5.38 9.43
CA LEU A 293 18.08 -5.66 10.20
C LEU A 293 17.76 -6.24 11.58
N TYR A 294 18.73 -6.97 12.15
CA TYR A 294 18.62 -7.57 13.46
C TYR A 294 18.17 -6.57 14.52
N ARG A 295 17.01 -6.85 15.13
CA ARG A 295 16.50 -6.22 16.35
C ARG A 295 15.78 -7.27 17.19
N ARG A 296 15.71 -7.07 18.51
CA ARG A 296 15.11 -8.07 19.42
C ARG A 296 13.60 -8.16 19.32
N SER A 297 12.94 -7.04 19.07
CA SER A 297 11.49 -6.90 18.97
C SER A 297 11.16 -5.52 18.40
N ASP A 298 9.87 -5.23 18.27
CA ASP A 298 9.34 -3.92 17.92
C ASP A 298 8.98 -3.07 19.16
N SER A 299 9.50 -3.40 20.36
CA SER A 299 9.04 -2.78 21.62
C SER A 299 9.23 -1.26 21.67
N GLU A 300 10.34 -0.81 21.08
CA GLU A 300 10.76 0.58 20.99
C GLU A 300 10.06 1.35 19.85
N CYS A 301 9.35 0.66 18.95
CA CYS A 301 8.65 1.31 17.86
C CYS A 301 7.48 2.15 18.41
N THR A 302 7.39 3.39 17.93
CA THR A 302 6.34 4.35 18.30
C THR A 302 5.60 4.85 17.06
N GLY A 303 4.38 5.37 17.26
CA GLY A 303 3.55 5.94 16.19
C GLY A 303 2.19 5.24 16.08
N GLU A 304 1.24 5.87 15.40
CA GLU A 304 -0.13 5.35 15.23
C GLU A 304 -0.21 4.11 14.33
N ASP A 305 0.85 3.85 13.56
CA ASP A 305 0.95 2.79 12.57
C ASP A 305 2.07 1.78 12.89
N ALA A 306 2.61 1.88 14.11
CA ALA A 306 3.44 0.85 14.72
C ALA A 306 2.62 -0.40 15.05
N ALA A 307 3.30 -1.52 15.31
CA ALA A 307 2.63 -2.76 15.67
C ALA A 307 1.83 -2.58 16.99
N PRO A 308 0.66 -3.24 17.14
CA PRO A 308 -0.11 -3.23 18.38
C PRO A 308 0.73 -3.65 19.59
N LEU A 309 0.38 -3.15 20.78
CA LEU A 309 1.13 -3.39 22.02
C LEU A 309 1.36 -4.89 22.30
N GLU A 310 0.40 -5.75 22.00
CA GLU A 310 0.57 -7.20 22.21
C GLU A 310 1.62 -7.79 21.28
N LYS A 311 1.73 -7.30 20.04
CA LYS A 311 2.62 -7.84 19.00
C LYS A 311 4.00 -7.19 18.98
N LYS A 312 4.14 -6.00 19.57
CA LYS A 312 5.42 -5.27 19.52
C LYS A 312 6.47 -5.82 20.50
N ASN A 313 6.01 -6.46 21.57
CA ASN A 313 6.87 -7.08 22.57
C ASN A 313 7.25 -8.52 22.22
N ASP A 314 6.70 -9.07 21.13
CA ASP A 314 7.09 -10.39 20.66
C ASP A 314 8.57 -10.40 20.28
N LEU A 315 9.29 -11.39 20.80
CA LEU A 315 10.70 -11.56 20.49
C LEU A 315 10.85 -12.10 19.08
N PHE A 316 11.68 -11.40 18.31
CA PHE A 316 12.06 -11.80 16.97
C PHE A 316 13.10 -12.93 17.02
N ARG A 317 12.86 -13.93 16.18
CA ARG A 317 13.79 -15.01 15.93
C ARG A 317 14.68 -14.63 14.74
N GLU A 318 15.99 -14.68 14.93
CA GLU A 318 16.94 -14.51 13.84
C GLU A 318 16.66 -15.50 12.71
N LYS A 319 16.83 -15.06 11.47
CA LYS A 319 16.56 -15.89 10.29
C LYS A 319 15.10 -16.32 10.16
N TYR A 320 14.22 -15.84 11.05
CA TYR A 320 12.78 -16.06 11.02
C TYR A 320 11.88 -14.80 11.13
N ASP A 321 12.32 -13.72 11.77
CA ASP A 321 11.60 -12.43 11.85
C ASP A 321 12.52 -11.22 11.58
N VAL A 322 13.83 -11.40 11.76
CA VAL A 322 14.90 -10.41 11.53
C VAL A 322 16.15 -11.02 10.89
N LEU A 323 16.94 -10.21 10.17
CA LEU A 323 18.20 -10.67 9.61
C LEU A 323 19.06 -11.22 10.74
N SER A 324 19.90 -12.23 10.44
CA SER A 324 20.86 -12.67 11.46
C SER A 324 21.72 -11.49 11.91
N GLN A 325 22.17 -11.53 13.16
CA GLN A 325 23.06 -10.50 13.68
C GLN A 325 24.33 -10.40 12.83
N GLU A 326 24.84 -11.54 12.34
CA GLU A 326 25.98 -11.60 11.42
C GLU A 326 25.70 -10.87 10.09
N ALA A 327 24.60 -11.20 9.41
CA ALA A 327 24.25 -10.57 8.13
C ALA A 327 24.02 -9.06 8.30
N SER A 328 23.35 -8.68 9.38
CA SER A 328 23.09 -7.27 9.69
C SER A 328 24.38 -6.48 9.92
N GLN A 329 25.31 -7.05 10.70
CA GLN A 329 26.59 -6.41 10.94
C GLN A 329 27.46 -6.36 9.69
N LYS A 330 27.42 -7.38 8.82
CA LYS A 330 28.10 -7.33 7.51
C LYS A 330 27.59 -6.16 6.67
N LEU A 331 26.28 -5.97 6.56
CA LEU A 331 25.71 -4.85 5.79
C LEU A 331 26.10 -3.49 6.36
N LEU A 332 25.98 -3.31 7.69
CA LEU A 332 26.38 -2.07 8.36
C LEU A 332 27.87 -1.77 8.16
N TRP A 333 28.73 -2.79 8.31
CA TRP A 333 30.18 -2.66 8.19
C TRP A 333 30.64 -2.45 6.73
N TRP A 334 30.05 -3.16 5.77
CA TRP A 334 30.44 -3.04 4.36
C TRP A 334 30.06 -1.71 3.75
N PHE A 335 28.94 -1.12 4.16
CA PHE A 335 28.35 0.02 3.45
C PHE A 335 28.30 1.31 4.25
N HIS A 336 28.30 1.24 5.59
CA HIS A 336 28.09 2.40 6.46
C HIS A 336 26.94 3.29 5.94
N PRO A 337 25.72 2.72 5.76
CA PRO A 337 24.62 3.44 5.15
C PRO A 337 24.22 4.63 6.03
N ARG A 338 23.77 5.72 5.39
CA ARG A 338 23.26 6.89 6.11
C ARG A 338 21.78 6.80 6.46
N LEU A 339 21.07 5.88 5.80
CA LEU A 339 19.67 5.57 6.04
C LEU A 339 19.41 4.14 5.56
N ILE A 340 18.57 3.42 6.28
CA ILE A 340 18.05 2.12 5.89
C ILE A 340 16.52 2.23 5.80
N LEU A 341 15.95 1.79 4.69
CA LEU A 341 14.50 1.67 4.53
C LEU A 341 14.18 0.20 4.27
N SER A 342 13.37 -0.38 5.14
CA SER A 342 12.95 -1.78 5.06
C SER A 342 11.45 -1.85 4.86
N GLY A 343 10.95 -2.78 4.05
CA GLY A 343 9.52 -3.08 4.01
C GLY A 343 9.08 -4.07 5.07
N HIS A 344 8.03 -4.77 4.73
CA HIS A 344 7.55 -6.01 5.27
C HIS A 344 6.70 -6.02 6.52
N THR A 345 7.14 -5.51 7.69
CA THR A 345 6.47 -5.85 8.98
C THR A 345 4.99 -5.43 9.06
N HIS A 346 4.52 -4.88 7.95
CA HIS A 346 3.36 -4.12 7.62
C HIS A 346 3.34 -2.84 8.41
N SER A 347 4.15 -2.69 9.45
CA SER A 347 4.12 -1.67 10.48
C SER A 347 5.29 -0.74 10.41
N ALA A 348 5.03 0.51 10.81
CA ALA A 348 6.10 1.46 10.93
C ALA A 348 6.93 1.14 12.16
N CYS A 349 8.24 1.23 11.99
CA CYS A 349 9.17 1.22 13.09
C CYS A 349 10.37 2.08 12.74
N GLU A 350 10.89 2.80 13.71
CA GLU A 350 12.17 3.49 13.60
C GLU A 350 13.12 2.91 14.63
N VAL A 351 14.31 2.50 14.17
CA VAL A 351 15.34 1.87 14.98
C VAL A 351 16.67 2.53 14.70
N LEU A 352 17.49 2.69 15.73
CA LEU A 352 18.83 3.25 15.63
C LEU A 352 19.88 2.15 15.76
N HIS A 353 20.61 1.87 14.69
CA HIS A 353 21.72 0.92 14.65
C HIS A 353 23.05 1.62 14.93
N ASN A 354 23.91 0.97 15.72
CA ASN A 354 25.24 1.49 16.12
C ASN A 354 25.22 2.92 16.71
N GLY A 355 24.08 3.37 17.23
CA GLY A 355 23.89 4.70 17.81
C GLY A 355 23.78 5.86 16.83
N ASN A 356 23.80 5.63 15.51
CA ASN A 356 23.75 6.72 14.52
C ASN A 356 23.13 6.38 13.15
N ILE A 357 22.85 5.10 12.84
CA ILE A 357 22.26 4.69 11.55
C ILE A 357 20.78 4.44 11.75
N HIS A 358 19.93 5.30 11.18
CA HIS A 358 18.48 5.15 11.24
C HIS A 358 18.02 4.05 10.26
N GLU A 359 17.27 3.09 10.77
CA GLU A 359 16.44 2.17 9.98
C GLU A 359 14.98 2.53 10.17
N ILE A 360 14.27 2.68 9.06
CA ILE A 360 12.83 2.90 9.05
C ILE A 360 12.17 1.75 8.33
N SER A 361 11.33 1.03 9.06
CA SER A 361 10.39 0.08 8.48
C SER A 361 9.22 0.86 7.88
N VAL A 362 9.09 0.81 6.56
CA VAL A 362 7.97 1.37 5.80
C VAL A 362 6.76 0.47 6.04
N PRO A 363 5.62 1.03 6.45
CA PRO A 363 4.40 0.28 6.61
C PRO A 363 3.76 -0.07 5.26
N SER A 364 2.87 -1.07 5.28
CA SER A 364 2.18 -1.52 4.09
C SER A 364 1.32 -0.42 3.46
N PHE A 365 1.37 -0.36 2.13
CA PHE A 365 0.58 0.53 1.29
C PHE A 365 -0.88 0.07 1.09
N SER A 366 -1.21 -1.15 1.52
CA SER A 366 -2.46 -1.83 1.21
C SER A 366 -3.37 -1.96 2.43
N TRP A 367 -4.68 -1.70 2.24
CA TRP A 367 -5.66 -1.99 3.28
C TRP A 367 -5.69 -3.45 3.69
N ARG A 368 -5.16 -4.36 2.87
CA ARG A 368 -5.13 -5.79 3.18
C ARG A 368 -4.42 -6.07 4.51
N ASN A 369 -3.35 -5.32 4.76
CA ASN A 369 -2.46 -5.57 5.87
C ASN A 369 -2.73 -4.65 7.06
N ARG A 370 -3.47 -3.55 6.84
CA ARG A 370 -3.78 -2.56 7.88
C ARG A 370 -4.88 -1.59 7.52
N ASN A 371 -5.55 -1.09 8.55
CA ASN A 371 -6.61 -0.10 8.40
C ASN A 371 -6.09 1.28 7.96
N ASN A 372 -4.88 1.68 8.34
CA ASN A 372 -4.26 2.99 8.08
C ASN A 372 -2.94 2.90 7.27
N PRO A 373 -2.99 2.49 5.99
CA PRO A 373 -1.79 2.37 5.18
C PRO A 373 -1.14 3.74 4.95
N SER A 374 0.15 3.73 4.65
CA SER A 374 0.90 4.97 4.37
C SER A 374 2.08 4.70 3.46
N PHE A 375 2.73 5.78 3.01
CA PHE A 375 4.01 5.74 2.31
C PHE A 375 4.93 6.83 2.85
N ILE A 376 6.23 6.72 2.59
CA ILE A 376 7.23 7.70 3.01
C ILE A 376 7.64 8.56 1.82
N MET A 377 7.64 9.87 2.01
CA MET A 377 8.17 10.88 1.11
C MET A 377 9.57 11.29 1.58
N GLY A 378 10.51 11.43 0.66
CA GLY A 378 11.87 11.86 0.93
C GLY A 378 12.30 13.02 0.05
N SER A 379 12.85 14.06 0.67
CA SER A 379 13.67 15.08 0.02
C SER A 379 15.12 14.72 0.29
N ILE A 380 15.85 14.31 -0.75
CA ILE A 380 17.17 13.68 -0.58
C ILE A 380 18.22 14.41 -1.42
N THR A 381 19.38 14.69 -0.83
CA THR A 381 20.59 15.14 -1.55
C THR A 381 21.72 14.14 -1.32
N SER A 382 22.90 14.36 -1.90
CA SER A 382 24.08 13.49 -1.68
C SER A 382 24.55 13.45 -0.21
N THR A 383 24.17 14.43 0.61
CA THR A 383 24.61 14.58 2.01
C THR A 383 23.47 14.52 3.02
N GLU A 384 22.28 15.03 2.68
CA GLU A 384 21.14 15.13 3.59
C GLU A 384 19.98 14.25 3.16
N VAL A 385 19.17 13.84 4.14
CA VAL A 385 17.91 13.13 3.96
C VAL A 385 16.89 13.77 4.91
N SER A 386 15.72 14.11 4.39
CA SER A 386 14.56 14.52 5.18
C SER A 386 13.37 13.69 4.74
N LEU A 387 12.63 13.14 5.70
CA LEU A 387 11.54 12.19 5.46
C LEU A 387 10.24 12.68 6.07
N TYR A 388 9.13 12.38 5.41
CA TYR A 388 7.78 12.67 5.86
C TYR A 388 6.87 11.47 5.56
N LYS A 389 6.04 11.08 6.52
CA LYS A 389 5.09 9.97 6.32
C LYS A 389 3.74 10.54 5.89
N CYS A 390 3.20 10.00 4.79
CA CYS A 390 1.90 10.37 4.26
C CYS A 390 0.90 9.22 4.42
N PHE A 391 -0.10 9.42 5.29
CA PHE A 391 -1.18 8.45 5.49
C PHE A 391 -2.15 8.42 4.33
N LEU A 392 -2.76 7.26 4.12
CA LEU A 392 -3.87 7.04 3.20
C LEU A 392 -5.19 6.98 3.99
N PRO A 393 -6.35 7.09 3.31
CA PRO A 393 -7.64 6.98 3.99
C PRO A 393 -7.77 5.67 4.77
N TYR A 394 -8.44 5.72 5.93
CA TYR A 394 -8.68 4.55 6.75
C TYR A 394 -9.78 3.69 6.13
N GLU A 395 -9.61 2.37 6.06
CA GLU A 395 -10.63 1.46 5.51
C GLU A 395 -11.95 1.58 6.29
N ASN A 396 -11.86 1.51 7.61
CA ASN A 396 -13.01 1.59 8.51
C ASN A 396 -13.74 2.94 8.39
N THR A 397 -13.04 4.03 8.08
CA THR A 397 -13.69 5.32 7.82
C THR A 397 -14.53 5.25 6.56
N VAL A 398 -14.02 4.64 5.48
CA VAL A 398 -14.79 4.46 4.24
C VAL A 398 -15.99 3.54 4.47
N ILE A 399 -15.80 2.43 5.20
CA ILE A 399 -16.90 1.52 5.56
C ILE A 399 -17.95 2.26 6.40
N ALA A 400 -17.54 3.02 7.42
CA ALA A 400 -18.45 3.78 8.27
C ALA A 400 -19.26 4.83 7.49
N ILE A 401 -18.64 5.49 6.51
CA ILE A 401 -19.34 6.44 5.62
C ILE A 401 -20.41 5.68 4.80
N TYR A 402 -20.08 4.54 4.22
CA TYR A 402 -21.06 3.73 3.48
C TYR A 402 -22.21 3.23 4.36
N CYS A 403 -21.91 2.72 5.56
CA CYS A 403 -22.93 2.26 6.50
C CYS A 403 -23.85 3.41 6.94
N THR A 404 -23.28 4.57 7.28
CA THR A 404 -24.03 5.76 7.68
C THR A 404 -24.91 6.27 6.54
N ALA A 405 -24.37 6.34 5.32
CA ALA A 405 -25.12 6.73 4.14
C ALA A 405 -26.27 5.76 3.85
N GLY A 406 -26.04 4.45 3.98
CA GLY A 406 -27.07 3.43 3.83
C GLY A 406 -28.20 3.57 4.85
N PHE A 407 -27.87 3.86 6.11
CA PHE A 407 -28.88 4.14 7.14
C PHE A 407 -29.70 5.39 6.81
N VAL A 408 -29.05 6.49 6.43
CA VAL A 408 -29.73 7.73 6.00
C VAL A 408 -30.66 7.45 4.80
N LEU A 409 -30.21 6.63 3.84
CA LEU A 409 -31.00 6.22 2.67
C LEU A 409 -32.31 5.53 3.08
N VAL A 410 -32.22 4.57 4.00
CA VAL A 410 -33.38 3.85 4.52
C VAL A 410 -34.35 4.80 5.22
N VAL A 411 -33.85 5.71 6.07
CA VAL A 411 -34.68 6.71 6.74
C VAL A 411 -35.39 7.62 5.73
N LEU A 412 -34.69 8.10 4.70
CA LEU A 412 -35.28 8.95 3.65
C LEU A 412 -36.37 8.22 2.86
N ILE A 413 -36.17 6.94 2.56
CA ILE A 413 -37.16 6.09 1.89
C ILE A 413 -38.39 5.92 2.79
N LEU A 414 -38.21 5.52 4.05
CA LEU A 414 -39.31 5.34 4.99
C LEU A 414 -40.10 6.64 5.20
N ALA A 415 -39.42 7.78 5.37
CA ALA A 415 -40.06 9.09 5.52
C ALA A 415 -40.84 9.51 4.26
N HIS A 416 -40.40 9.11 3.06
CA HIS A 416 -41.13 9.39 1.82
C HIS A 416 -42.40 8.56 1.67
N PHE A 417 -42.41 7.31 2.18
CA PHE A 417 -43.54 6.40 2.10
C PHE A 417 -44.49 6.45 3.32
N GLN A 418 -44.07 6.96 4.47
CA GLN A 418 -44.93 7.17 5.65
C GLN A 418 -46.23 7.96 5.37
N PRO A 419 -46.25 9.02 4.54
CA PRO A 419 -47.49 9.74 4.19
C PRO A 419 -48.53 8.91 3.43
N LEU A 420 -48.15 7.77 2.83
CA LEU A 420 -49.07 6.86 2.13
C LEU A 420 -49.77 5.87 3.09
N LEU A 421 -49.24 5.68 4.30
CA LEU A 421 -49.75 4.76 5.33
C LEU A 421 -50.48 5.46 6.48
N SER A 422 -50.56 6.79 6.46
CA SER A 422 -51.37 7.53 7.45
C SER A 422 -52.85 7.16 7.32
N PRO A 423 -53.52 6.68 8.39
CA PRO A 423 -54.96 6.36 8.38
C PRO A 423 -55.82 7.54 7.92
N TYR A 424 -55.30 8.76 8.06
CA TYR A 424 -55.98 10.00 7.74
C TYR A 424 -56.36 10.09 6.25
N HIS A 425 -55.49 9.67 5.32
CA HIS A 425 -55.79 9.71 3.88
C HIS A 425 -56.77 8.60 3.44
N PHE A 426 -56.77 7.45 4.11
CA PHE A 426 -57.73 6.37 3.88
C PHE A 426 -59.14 6.76 4.37
N VAL A 427 -59.22 7.33 5.58
CA VAL A 427 -60.46 7.86 6.16
C VAL A 427 -61.03 9.00 5.32
N GLN A 428 -60.20 9.92 4.82
CA GLN A 428 -60.67 11.04 4.00
C GLN A 428 -61.23 10.57 2.64
N ARG A 429 -60.64 9.54 2.02
CA ARG A 429 -61.17 8.89 0.80
C ARG A 429 -62.48 8.14 1.04
N LEU A 430 -62.64 7.50 2.20
CA LEU A 430 -63.91 6.87 2.60
C LEU A 430 -65.01 7.91 2.83
N ILE A 431 -64.68 9.03 3.49
CA ILE A 431 -65.63 10.12 3.75
C ILE A 431 -66.07 10.82 2.45
N THR A 432 -65.18 11.01 1.47
CA THR A 432 -65.60 11.59 0.18
C THR A 432 -66.48 10.64 -0.63
N LYS A 433 -66.28 9.32 -0.51
CA LYS A 433 -67.13 8.31 -1.15
C LYS A 433 -68.53 8.23 -0.51
N TYR A 434 -68.62 8.46 0.81
CA TYR A 434 -69.89 8.46 1.55
C TYR A 434 -70.73 9.73 1.35
N LYS A 435 -70.11 10.86 1.00
CA LYS A 435 -70.84 12.12 0.67
C LYS A 435 -71.33 12.20 -0.78
N ALA A 436 -71.04 11.19 -1.61
CA ALA A 436 -71.40 11.14 -3.02
C ALA A 436 -72.46 10.07 -3.37
N LEU A 437 -72.92 9.32 -2.35
CA LEU A 437 -74.18 8.57 -2.32
C LEU A 437 -75.23 9.46 -1.65
#